data_AF-A0A149TMK5-F1
#
_entry.id   AF-A0A149TMK5-F1
#
_cell.length_a   1.000
_cell.length_b   1.000
_cell.length_c   1.000
_cell.angle_alpha   90.00
_cell.angle_beta   90.00
_cell.angle_gamma   90.00
#
_symmetry.space_group_name_H-M   'P 1'
#
loop_
_entity.id
_entity.type
_entity.pdbx_description
1 polymer ?
#
loop_
_entity_poly.entity_id
_entity_poly.type
_entity_poly.pdbx_seq_one_letter_code
_entity_poly.pdbx_strand_id
1 'polypeptide(L)'
;MGAALVAPHLASATPLPGQTACWQSNVGEDPRPEISCQTLSPEFLRKLEHATPAQVTKLFAVPGKDGKPTYFEGVGKIPGFYNGYVELVYTKGHVTNVSAVTTEFQKNGMAGDEMDFRWDSVKGECSDFPGSSHRCNAAE
;
A
#
# COMPACT_ATOMS: atom_id res chain seq x y z
N MET A 1 13.94 39.25 -30.40
CA MET A 1 13.35 38.10 -31.12
C MET A 1 14.15 36.88 -30.68
N GLY A 2 13.70 35.92 -29.88
CA GLY A 2 12.42 35.54 -29.31
C GLY A 2 12.68 34.10 -28.85
N ALA A 3 13.11 33.92 -27.60
CA ALA A 3 13.46 32.60 -27.08
C ALA A 3 12.18 31.79 -26.87
N ALA A 4 12.02 30.72 -27.65
CA ALA A 4 10.90 29.79 -27.50
C ALA A 4 11.07 29.04 -26.18
N LEU A 5 10.18 29.34 -25.23
CA LEU A 5 9.99 28.59 -24.00
C LEU A 5 9.49 27.19 -24.37
N VAL A 6 10.33 26.19 -24.18
CA VAL A 6 9.92 24.78 -24.21
C VAL A 6 9.06 24.56 -22.97
N ALA A 7 7.75 24.52 -23.15
CA ALA A 7 6.83 24.12 -22.09
C ALA A 7 7.14 22.66 -21.73
N PRO A 8 7.37 22.32 -20.45
CA PRO A 8 7.44 20.93 -20.06
C PRO A 8 6.04 20.34 -20.28
N HIS A 9 5.97 19.34 -21.15
CA HIS A 9 4.78 18.50 -21.27
C HIS A 9 4.45 17.98 -19.87
N LEU A 10 3.37 18.50 -19.29
CA LEU A 10 2.69 17.93 -18.14
C LEU A 10 2.30 16.51 -18.54
N ALA A 11 3.15 15.55 -18.20
CA ALA A 11 2.88 14.15 -18.32
C ALA A 11 1.70 13.87 -17.39
N SER A 12 0.49 13.89 -17.95
CA SER A 12 -0.69 13.39 -17.27
C SER A 12 -0.37 11.96 -16.88
N ALA A 13 -0.38 11.67 -15.58
CA ALA A 13 -0.11 10.32 -15.10
C ALA A 13 -1.23 9.41 -15.58
N THR A 14 -0.96 8.61 -16.61
CA THR A 14 -1.90 7.60 -17.07
C THR A 14 -2.13 6.63 -15.90
N PRO A 15 -3.37 6.46 -15.41
CA PRO A 15 -3.66 5.48 -14.38
C PRO A 15 -3.18 4.10 -14.85
N LEU A 16 -2.49 3.37 -13.98
CA LEU A 16 -2.12 1.99 -14.30
C LEU A 16 -3.40 1.17 -14.52
N PRO A 17 -3.44 0.24 -15.50
CA PRO A 17 -4.63 -0.54 -15.80
C PRO A 17 -5.20 -1.20 -14.54
N GLY A 18 -6.48 -0.97 -14.26
CA GLY A 18 -7.18 -1.51 -13.09
C GLY A 18 -7.17 -0.63 -11.83
N GLN A 19 -6.46 0.51 -11.81
CA GLN A 19 -6.45 1.42 -10.64
C GLN A 19 -7.67 2.35 -10.56
N THR A 20 -8.34 2.63 -11.67
CA THR A 20 -9.46 3.60 -11.72
C THR A 20 -10.61 3.27 -10.76
N ALA A 21 -10.78 2.00 -10.38
CA ALA A 21 -11.83 1.57 -9.46
C ALA A 21 -11.57 1.95 -7.99
N CYS A 22 -10.30 2.05 -7.57
CA CYS A 22 -9.92 2.46 -6.22
C CYS A 22 -9.51 3.93 -6.15
N TRP A 23 -8.86 4.43 -7.20
CA TRP A 23 -8.30 5.76 -7.20
C TRP A 23 -8.08 6.29 -8.61
N GLN A 24 -8.40 7.57 -8.79
CA GLN A 24 -8.17 8.32 -10.01
C GLN A 24 -7.68 9.71 -9.61
N SER A 25 -6.47 10.08 -10.02
CA SER A 25 -6.01 11.48 -9.93
C SER A 25 -6.92 12.40 -10.71
N ASN A 26 -7.18 13.58 -10.16
CA ASN A 26 -7.73 14.68 -10.95
C ASN A 26 -6.68 15.25 -11.90
N VAL A 27 -7.14 15.93 -12.95
CA VAL A 27 -6.24 16.64 -13.87
C VAL A 27 -5.46 17.71 -13.10
N GLY A 28 -4.13 17.62 -13.13
CA GLY A 28 -3.23 18.56 -12.44
C GLY A 28 -2.81 18.14 -11.04
N GLU A 29 -3.31 17.03 -10.51
CA GLU A 29 -2.78 16.42 -9.29
C GLU A 29 -1.48 15.65 -9.58
N ASP A 30 -0.59 15.62 -8.59
CA ASP A 30 0.63 14.83 -8.66
C ASP A 30 0.30 13.33 -8.75
N PRO A 31 1.08 12.55 -9.53
CA PRO A 31 0.93 11.11 -9.55
C PRO A 31 1.08 10.53 -8.14
N ARG A 32 0.20 9.58 -7.78
CA ARG A 32 0.28 8.79 -6.54
C ARG A 32 0.65 7.34 -6.87
N PRO A 33 1.92 7.06 -7.23
CA PRO A 33 2.37 5.72 -7.61
C PRO A 33 2.30 4.68 -6.47
N GLU A 34 2.01 5.13 -5.24
CA GLU A 34 1.83 4.31 -4.06
C GLU A 34 0.39 3.81 -3.86
N ILE A 35 -0.61 4.42 -4.50
CA ILE A 35 -2.01 4.02 -4.29
C ILE A 35 -2.33 2.78 -5.11
N SER A 36 -2.83 1.75 -4.43
CA SER A 36 -3.15 0.45 -4.99
C SER A 36 -4.59 0.03 -4.67
N CYS A 37 -5.22 -0.63 -5.64
CA CYS A 37 -6.50 -1.32 -5.49
C CYS A 37 -6.40 -2.65 -4.71
N GLN A 38 -5.25 -3.00 -4.14
CA GLN A 38 -5.12 -4.21 -3.33
C GLN A 38 -5.65 -3.99 -1.91
N THR A 39 -6.48 -4.92 -1.46
CA THR A 39 -6.94 -4.96 -0.07
C THR A 39 -5.79 -5.38 0.83
N LEU A 40 -5.52 -4.63 1.89
CA LEU A 40 -4.45 -4.91 2.84
C LEU A 40 -4.88 -5.96 3.88
N SER A 41 -5.45 -7.08 3.42
CA SER A 41 -5.86 -8.17 4.29
C SER A 41 -4.65 -8.90 4.89
N PRO A 42 -4.79 -9.66 5.99
CA PRO A 42 -3.69 -10.40 6.60
C PRO A 42 -3.02 -11.35 5.62
N GLU A 43 -3.86 -12.03 4.85
CA GLU A 43 -3.43 -13.02 3.86
C GLU A 43 -2.65 -12.37 2.70
N PHE A 44 -2.97 -11.12 2.37
CA PHE A 44 -2.20 -10.34 1.41
C PHE A 44 -0.87 -9.85 2.03
N LEU A 45 -0.89 -9.30 3.23
CA LEU A 45 0.30 -8.77 3.92
C LEU A 45 1.36 -9.85 4.15
N ARG A 46 0.95 -11.08 4.48
CA ARG A 46 1.86 -12.24 4.62
C ARG A 46 2.62 -12.58 3.33
N LYS A 47 2.08 -12.25 2.15
CA LYS A 47 2.78 -12.48 0.87
C LYS A 47 3.99 -11.57 0.69
N LEU A 48 4.11 -10.52 1.50
CA LEU A 48 5.21 -9.55 1.46
C LEU A 48 6.44 -10.06 2.20
N GLU A 49 6.29 -11.05 3.09
CA GLU A 49 7.38 -11.64 3.84
C GLU A 49 8.44 -12.21 2.90
N HIS A 50 9.69 -11.75 3.05
CA HIS A 50 10.82 -12.11 2.20
C HIS A 50 10.65 -11.82 0.69
N ALA A 51 9.60 -11.11 0.29
CA ALA A 51 9.37 -10.77 -1.12
C ALA A 51 10.50 -9.88 -1.65
N THR A 52 10.85 -10.07 -2.92
CA THR A 52 11.74 -9.17 -3.66
C THR A 52 11.00 -7.90 -4.09
N PRO A 53 11.69 -6.78 -4.36
CA PRO A 53 11.08 -5.58 -4.92
C PRO A 53 10.18 -5.85 -6.13
N ALA A 54 10.61 -6.71 -7.06
CA ALA A 54 9.84 -7.06 -8.25
C ALA A 54 8.55 -7.82 -7.92
N GLN A 55 8.58 -8.72 -6.92
CA GLN A 55 7.39 -9.42 -6.45
C GLN A 55 6.42 -8.44 -5.77
N VAL A 56 6.93 -7.53 -4.94
CA VAL A 56 6.10 -6.51 -4.27
C VAL A 56 5.41 -5.62 -5.31
N THR A 57 6.13 -5.05 -6.26
CA THR A 57 5.53 -4.25 -7.35
C THR A 57 4.47 -5.04 -8.13
N LYS A 58 4.70 -6.34 -8.37
CA LYS A 58 3.72 -7.20 -9.03
C LYS A 58 2.47 -7.44 -8.17
N LEU A 59 2.63 -7.64 -6.86
CA LEU A 59 1.51 -7.82 -5.92
C LEU A 59 0.63 -6.57 -5.85
N PHE A 60 1.24 -5.40 -5.72
CA PHE A 60 0.52 -4.12 -5.62
C PHE A 60 0.05 -3.57 -6.97
N ALA A 61 0.58 -4.10 -8.08
CA ALA A 61 0.34 -3.60 -9.45
C ALA A 61 0.67 -2.11 -9.64
N VAL A 62 1.49 -1.54 -8.75
CA VAL A 62 1.99 -0.16 -8.78
C VAL A 62 3.43 -0.13 -8.27
N PRO A 63 4.26 0.85 -8.67
CA PRO A 63 5.68 0.87 -8.33
C PRO A 63 5.97 1.28 -6.88
N GLY A 64 5.02 1.92 -6.19
CA GLY A 64 5.20 2.44 -4.83
C GLY A 64 5.68 3.89 -4.80
N LYS A 65 5.76 4.46 -3.59
CA LYS A 65 6.13 5.87 -3.39
C LYS A 65 7.48 6.21 -4.02
N ASP A 66 7.55 7.35 -4.72
CA ASP A 66 8.74 7.80 -5.46
C ASP A 66 9.29 6.76 -6.46
N GLY A 67 8.43 5.87 -6.96
CA GLY A 67 8.82 4.77 -7.85
C GLY A 67 9.56 3.62 -7.16
N LYS A 68 9.49 3.56 -5.82
CA LYS A 68 10.15 2.54 -5.00
C LYS A 68 9.11 1.73 -4.23
N PRO A 69 9.25 0.39 -4.16
CA PRO A 69 8.28 -0.46 -3.50
C PRO A 69 8.44 -0.46 -1.96
N THR A 70 8.62 0.70 -1.33
CA THR A 70 8.84 0.82 0.13
C THR A 70 7.60 1.28 0.89
N TYR A 71 6.62 1.85 0.19
CA TYR A 71 5.40 2.38 0.78
C TYR A 71 4.24 2.28 -0.21
N PHE A 72 3.09 1.80 0.27
CA PHE A 72 1.86 1.68 -0.49
C PHE A 72 0.65 2.08 0.34
N GLU A 73 -0.37 2.60 -0.32
CA GLU A 73 -1.68 2.88 0.25
C GLU A 73 -2.73 1.98 -0.41
N GLY A 74 -3.46 1.21 0.40
CA GLY A 74 -4.63 0.47 -0.04
C GLY A 74 -5.86 1.36 0.05
N VAL A 75 -6.52 1.62 -1.08
CA VAL A 75 -7.74 2.43 -1.12
C VAL A 75 -8.84 1.64 -1.82
N GLY A 76 -10.02 1.58 -1.23
CA GLY A 76 -11.15 0.82 -1.73
C GLY A 76 -12.43 1.22 -1.00
N LYS A 77 -13.50 1.45 -1.77
CA LYS A 77 -14.83 1.82 -1.24
C LYS A 77 -15.80 0.64 -1.25
N ILE A 78 -15.28 -0.58 -1.24
CA ILE A 78 -16.07 -1.81 -1.25
C ILE A 78 -16.15 -2.31 0.19
N PRO A 79 -17.35 -2.58 0.75
CA PRO A 79 -17.45 -3.11 2.10
C PRO A 79 -16.64 -4.39 2.28
N GLY A 80 -15.87 -4.49 3.38
CA GLY A 80 -14.94 -5.58 3.65
C GLY A 80 -13.53 -5.39 3.09
N PHE A 81 -13.27 -4.28 2.40
CA PHE A 81 -11.94 -3.93 1.92
C PHE A 81 -11.10 -3.32 3.04
N TYR A 82 -9.87 -3.78 3.22
CA TYR A 82 -8.96 -3.25 4.24
C TYR A 82 -8.13 -2.12 3.63
N ASN A 83 -8.50 -0.89 3.96
CA ASN A 83 -7.82 0.34 3.56
C ASN A 83 -6.72 0.69 4.53
N GLY A 84 -5.72 1.45 4.10
CA GLY A 84 -4.67 1.94 4.98
C GLY A 84 -3.35 2.05 4.24
N TYR A 85 -2.25 1.85 4.96
CA TYR A 85 -0.92 1.90 4.39
C TYR A 85 -0.05 0.74 4.86
N VAL A 86 1.01 0.47 4.09
CA VAL A 86 2.05 -0.48 4.44
C VAL A 86 3.41 0.10 4.09
N GLU A 87 4.35 -0.07 5.02
CA GLU A 87 5.75 0.28 4.91
C GLU A 87 6.61 -0.98 4.89
N LEU A 88 7.63 -0.99 4.04
CA LEU A 88 8.51 -2.15 3.82
C LEU A 88 9.97 -1.74 3.99
N VAL A 89 10.71 -2.55 4.76
CA VAL A 89 12.17 -2.45 4.85
C VAL A 89 12.79 -3.62 4.12
N TYR A 90 13.82 -3.34 3.33
CA TYR A 90 14.56 -4.34 2.57
C TYR A 90 15.97 -4.53 3.11
N THR A 91 16.38 -5.78 3.24
CA THR A 91 17.77 -6.16 3.51
C THR A 91 18.20 -7.22 2.49
N LYS A 92 19.36 -7.04 1.86
CA LYS A 92 19.90 -7.98 0.85
C LYS A 92 18.91 -8.30 -0.28
N GLY A 93 18.07 -7.34 -0.69
CA GLY A 93 17.13 -7.49 -1.80
C GLY A 93 15.80 -8.17 -1.46
N HIS A 94 15.52 -8.41 -0.18
CA HIS A 94 14.27 -9.02 0.29
C HIS A 94 13.64 -8.17 1.40
N VAL A 95 12.32 -8.19 1.49
CA VAL A 95 11.59 -7.60 2.62
C VAL A 95 11.99 -8.31 3.91
N THR A 96 12.38 -7.52 4.91
CA THR A 96 12.74 -7.99 6.26
C THR A 96 11.88 -7.39 7.36
N ASN A 97 11.11 -6.34 7.04
CA ASN A 97 10.12 -5.77 7.93
C ASN A 97 8.89 -5.36 7.11
N VAL A 98 7.70 -5.70 7.61
CA VAL A 98 6.40 -5.24 7.13
C VAL A 98 5.72 -4.54 8.29
N SER A 99 5.31 -3.29 8.10
CA SER A 99 4.49 -2.56 9.06
C SER A 99 3.28 -2.01 8.32
N ALA A 100 2.08 -2.44 8.70
CA ALA A 100 0.84 -1.98 8.09
C ALA A 100 -0.16 -1.59 9.16
N VAL A 101 -0.88 -0.50 8.88
CA VAL A 101 -2.00 -0.02 9.68
C VAL A 101 -3.21 0.05 8.74
N THR A 102 -4.29 -0.62 9.12
CA THR A 102 -5.44 -0.81 8.25
C THR A 102 -6.76 -0.60 8.97
N THR A 103 -7.80 -0.30 8.22
CA THR A 103 -9.19 -0.23 8.68
C THR A 103 -10.07 -0.95 7.68
N GLU A 104 -11.05 -1.73 8.15
CA GLU A 104 -12.04 -2.32 7.26
C GLU A 104 -13.04 -1.24 6.81
N PHE A 105 -13.27 -1.11 5.50
CA PHE A 105 -14.35 -0.28 4.99
C PHE A 105 -15.69 -0.94 5.28
N GLN A 106 -16.52 -0.31 6.09
CA GLN A 106 -17.77 -0.89 6.58
C GLN A 106 -18.93 -0.65 5.60
N LYS A 107 -20.00 -1.46 5.74
CA LYS A 107 -21.23 -1.34 4.94
C LYS A 107 -21.97 0.01 5.09
N ASN A 108 -21.76 0.70 6.21
CA ASN A 108 -22.31 2.03 6.48
C ASN A 108 -21.50 3.16 5.80
N GLY A 109 -20.44 2.83 5.05
CA GLY A 109 -19.57 3.79 4.39
C GLY A 109 -18.49 4.42 5.29
N MET A 110 -18.36 3.95 6.53
CA MET A 110 -17.36 4.43 7.49
C MET A 110 -16.14 3.50 7.54
N ALA A 111 -15.01 4.01 8.03
CA ALA A 111 -13.89 3.16 8.43
C ALA A 111 -14.25 2.43 9.74
N GLY A 112 -13.88 1.15 9.82
CA GLY A 112 -13.93 0.38 11.05
C GLY A 112 -12.76 0.70 11.98
N ASP A 113 -12.57 -0.17 12.98
CA ASP A 113 -11.45 -0.05 13.91
C ASP A 113 -10.11 -0.24 13.19
N GLU A 114 -9.09 0.45 13.71
CA GLU A 114 -7.71 0.30 13.27
C GLU A 114 -7.18 -1.09 13.65
N MET A 115 -6.46 -1.72 12.73
CA MET A 115 -5.80 -3.00 12.92
C MET A 115 -4.37 -2.90 12.41
N ASP A 116 -3.44 -3.33 13.26
CA ASP A 116 -2.03 -3.39 12.95
C ASP A 116 -1.61 -4.77 12.47
N PHE A 117 -0.69 -4.81 11.52
CA PHE A 117 0.10 -5.98 11.18
C PHE A 117 1.56 -5.60 11.21
N ARG A 118 2.35 -6.33 11.99
CA ARG A 118 3.81 -6.19 11.97
C ARG A 118 4.45 -7.54 11.81
N TRP A 119 5.43 -7.59 10.93
CA TRP A 119 6.30 -8.73 10.77
C TRP A 119 7.74 -8.25 10.68
N ASP A 120 8.61 -8.92 11.40
CA ASP A 120 10.05 -8.68 11.35
C ASP A 120 10.77 -10.03 11.27
N SER A 121 11.66 -10.16 10.30
CA SER A 121 12.39 -11.43 10.06
C SER A 121 13.22 -11.93 11.24
N VAL A 122 13.52 -11.07 12.23
CA VAL A 122 14.25 -11.43 13.46
C VAL A 122 13.31 -11.62 14.65
N LYS A 123 12.24 -10.81 14.76
CA LYS A 123 11.36 -10.80 15.94
C LYS A 123 10.10 -11.65 15.79
N GLY A 124 9.75 -12.07 14.57
CA GLY A 124 8.50 -12.76 14.26
C GLY A 124 7.36 -11.79 13.93
N GLU A 125 6.12 -12.30 13.99
CA GLU A 125 4.91 -11.58 13.57
C GLU A 125 3.96 -11.25 14.73
N CYS A 126 3.25 -10.13 14.60
CA CYS A 126 2.04 -9.82 15.37
C CYS A 126 0.96 -9.26 14.41
N SER A 127 -0.30 -9.41 14.79
CA SER A 127 -1.43 -8.90 14.02
C SER A 127 -2.66 -8.71 14.89
N ASP A 128 -3.36 -7.58 14.75
CA ASP A 128 -4.63 -7.30 15.44
C ASP A 128 -5.85 -7.84 14.68
N PHE A 129 -5.65 -8.46 13.51
CA PHE A 129 -6.73 -9.05 12.73
C PHE A 129 -7.37 -10.27 13.41
N PRO A 130 -8.67 -10.54 13.15
CA PRO A 130 -9.36 -11.70 13.69
C PRO A 130 -8.63 -13.02 13.39
N GLY A 131 -8.46 -13.85 14.42
CA GLY A 131 -7.79 -15.15 14.32
C GLY A 131 -6.28 -15.14 14.57
N SER A 132 -5.66 -13.96 14.76
CA SER A 132 -4.27 -13.86 15.23
C SER A 132 -4.12 -14.32 16.69
N SER A 133 -3.07 -15.09 16.99
CA SER A 133 -2.71 -15.47 18.36
C SER A 133 -1.96 -14.37 19.12
N HIS A 134 -1.47 -13.34 18.42
CA HIS A 134 -0.64 -12.27 18.99
C HIS A 134 -1.13 -10.91 18.51
N ARG A 135 -1.68 -10.11 19.43
CA ARG A 135 -2.02 -8.70 19.18
C ARG A 135 -0.76 -7.85 19.17
N CYS A 136 -0.70 -6.86 18.28
CA CYS A 136 0.45 -5.96 18.20
C CYS A 136 0.50 -4.94 19.34
N ASN A 137 -0.66 -4.57 19.88
CA ASN A 137 -0.79 -3.58 20.94
C ASN A 137 -1.13 -4.19 22.32
N ALA A 138 -0.89 -5.48 22.53
CA ALA A 138 -1.02 -6.06 23.86
C ALA A 138 0.06 -5.47 24.78
N ALA A 139 -0.34 -4.90 25.92
CA ALA A 139 0.59 -4.50 26.96
C ALA A 139 1.40 -5.72 27.41
N GLU A 140 2.73 -5.64 27.34
CA GLU A 140 3.66 -6.60 27.96
C GLU A 140 3.46 -6.66 29.48
#